data_AF-A0A078FSM0-F1
#
_entry.id   AF-A0A078FSM0-F1
#
_cell.length_a   1.000
_cell.length_b   1.000
_cell.length_c   1.000
_cell.angle_alpha   90.00
_cell.angle_beta   90.00
_cell.angle_gamma   90.00
#
_symmetry.space_group_name_H-M   'P 1'
#
loop_
_entity.id
_entity.type
_entity.pdbx_description
1 polymer ?
#
loop_
_entity_poly.entity_id
_entity_poly.type
_entity_poly.pdbx_seq_one_letter_code
_entity_poly.pdbx_strand_id
1 'polypeptide(L)'
;MGKKVDALLGRSFKTNKFKALLNLALSRLSILKNQRQVRCSQAISDVTDLLNLGHHENAYHRVDHVIEDQNTLDVLFFIHGYFTLLLDRVHLLEHNTTHLLRYLTIFKWGI
;
A
#
# COMPACT_ATOMS: atom_id res chain seq x y z
N MET A 1 20.76 5.83 11.36
CA MET A 1 19.63 5.35 10.53
C MET A 1 19.21 6.29 9.37
N GLY A 2 19.70 7.54 9.28
CA GLY A 2 19.25 8.49 8.23
C GLY A 2 19.61 8.13 6.77
N LYS A 3 20.77 7.50 6.52
CA LYS A 3 21.27 7.25 5.15
C LYS A 3 20.36 6.41 4.25
N LYS A 4 19.58 5.48 4.81
CA LYS A 4 18.61 4.66 4.04
C LYS A 4 17.36 5.45 3.66
N VAL A 5 16.89 6.30 4.57
CA VAL A 5 15.73 7.16 4.34
C VAL A 5 16.08 8.25 3.32
N ASP A 6 17.28 8.82 3.38
CA ASP A 6 17.78 9.78 2.40
C ASP A 6 17.92 9.18 0.99
N ALA A 7 18.24 7.88 0.88
CA ALA A 7 18.29 7.18 -0.40
C ALA A 7 16.88 6.91 -0.99
N LEU A 8 15.89 6.67 -0.12
CA LEU A 8 14.50 6.43 -0.53
C LEU A 8 13.73 7.71 -0.83
N LEU A 9 13.98 8.79 -0.09
CA LEU A 9 13.26 10.07 -0.19
C LEU A 9 14.03 11.16 -0.93
N GLY A 10 15.30 10.89 -1.28
CA GLY A 10 16.22 11.85 -1.86
C GLY A 10 16.80 12.80 -0.82
N ARG A 11 17.99 13.36 -1.13
CA ARG A 11 18.71 14.36 -0.30
C ARG A 11 17.90 15.66 -0.06
N SER A 12 16.74 15.79 -0.71
CA SER A 12 15.75 16.88 -0.61
C SER A 12 14.36 16.26 -0.70
N PHE A 13 13.79 15.86 0.44
CA PHE A 13 12.41 15.42 0.52
C PHE A 13 11.49 16.59 0.14
N LYS A 14 10.67 16.40 -0.90
CA LYS A 14 9.70 17.39 -1.36
C LYS A 14 8.30 16.90 -1.02
N THR A 15 7.71 17.43 0.05
CA THR A 15 6.36 17.09 0.54
C THR A 15 5.32 17.05 -0.59
N ASN A 16 5.31 18.06 -1.48
CA ASN A 16 4.33 18.14 -2.56
C ASN A 16 4.47 16.99 -3.59
N LYS A 17 5.70 16.61 -3.93
CA LYS A 17 5.94 15.47 -4.84
C LYS A 17 5.55 14.15 -4.18
N PHE A 18 5.87 14.00 -2.90
CA PHE A 18 5.50 12.81 -2.14
C PHE A 18 3.98 12.65 -2.00
N LYS A 19 3.27 13.73 -1.65
CA LYS A 19 1.79 13.75 -1.63
C LYS A 19 1.20 13.35 -2.99
N ALA A 20 1.72 13.90 -4.09
CA ALA A 20 1.25 13.56 -5.43
C ALA A 20 1.45 12.07 -5.76
N LEU A 21 2.61 11.50 -5.40
CA LEU A 21 2.90 10.07 -5.57
C LEU A 21 2.00 9.19 -4.72
N LEU A 22 1.76 9.54 -3.45
CA LEU A 22 0.85 8.81 -2.58
C LEU A 22 -0.59 8.82 -3.13
N ASN A 23 -1.08 9.97 -3.57
CA ASN A 23 -2.42 10.07 -4.17
C ASN A 23 -2.54 9.21 -5.43
N LEU A 24 -1.52 9.24 -6.30
CA LEU A 24 -1.49 8.35 -7.48
C LEU A 24 -1.48 6.87 -7.08
N ALA A 25 -0.73 6.50 -6.05
CA ALA A 25 -0.68 5.14 -5.55
C ALA A 25 -2.03 4.71 -4.96
N LEU A 26 -2.71 5.56 -4.20
CA LEU A 26 -4.06 5.32 -3.67
C LEU A 26 -5.07 5.10 -4.80
N SER A 27 -5.04 5.93 -5.86
CA SER A 27 -5.90 5.73 -7.03
C SER A 27 -5.64 4.38 -7.71
N ARG A 28 -4.37 3.98 -7.87
CA ARG A 28 -4.01 2.67 -8.45
C ARG A 28 -4.45 1.51 -7.57
N LEU A 29 -4.28 1.62 -6.24
CA LEU A 29 -4.73 0.62 -5.28
C LEU A 29 -6.25 0.42 -5.33
N SER A 30 -7.03 1.50 -5.48
CA SER A 30 -8.48 1.42 -5.64
C SER A 30 -8.87 0.60 -6.88
N ILE A 31 -8.21 0.83 -8.02
CA ILE A 31 -8.44 0.06 -9.25
C ILE A 31 -8.09 -1.43 -9.03
N LEU A 32 -6.92 -1.71 -8.44
CA LEU A 32 -6.47 -3.09 -8.18
C LEU A 32 -7.40 -3.82 -7.21
N LYS A 33 -7.87 -3.13 -6.17
CA LYS A 33 -8.86 -3.66 -5.23
C LYS A 33 -10.15 -4.03 -5.96
N ASN A 34 -10.70 -3.13 -6.77
CA ASN A 34 -11.93 -3.41 -7.51
C ASN A 34 -11.78 -4.60 -8.46
N GLN A 35 -10.67 -4.67 -9.20
CA GLN A 35 -10.39 -5.80 -10.08
C GLN A 35 -10.28 -7.12 -9.31
N ARG A 36 -9.58 -7.12 -8.18
CA ARG A 36 -9.42 -8.32 -7.35
C ARG A 36 -10.75 -8.73 -6.70
N GLN A 37 -11.57 -7.77 -6.27
CA GLN A 37 -12.87 -8.02 -5.67
C GLN A 37 -13.83 -8.68 -6.66
N VAL A 38 -13.86 -8.21 -7.91
CA VAL A 38 -14.65 -8.87 -8.97
C VAL A 38 -14.20 -10.31 -9.20
N ARG A 39 -12.88 -10.58 -9.27
CA ARG A 39 -12.36 -11.94 -9.42
C ARG A 39 -12.72 -12.84 -8.24
N CYS A 40 -12.61 -12.32 -7.01
CA CYS A 40 -13.01 -13.06 -5.81
C CYS A 40 -14.50 -13.43 -5.85
N SER A 41 -15.37 -12.47 -6.16
CA SER A 41 -16.81 -12.73 -6.29
C SER A 41 -17.13 -13.77 -7.36
N GLN A 42 -16.44 -13.73 -8.50
CA GLN A 42 -16.57 -14.73 -9.55
C GLN A 42 -16.13 -16.11 -9.06
N ALA A 43 -14.97 -16.21 -8.40
CA ALA A 43 -14.48 -17.48 -7.86
C ALA A 43 -15.44 -18.08 -6.82
N ILE A 44 -16.08 -17.25 -5.97
CA ILE A 44 -17.11 -17.70 -5.02
C ILE A 44 -18.35 -18.23 -5.75
N SER A 45 -18.78 -17.55 -6.81
CA SER A 45 -19.88 -18.03 -7.67
C SER A 45 -19.53 -19.38 -8.28
N ASP A 46 -18.32 -19.51 -8.85
CA ASP A 46 -17.86 -20.75 -9.46
C ASP A 46 -17.81 -21.91 -8.46
N VAL A 47 -17.36 -21.66 -7.22
CA VAL A 47 -17.41 -22.67 -6.14
C VAL A 47 -18.85 -23.14 -5.92
N THR A 48 -19.79 -22.21 -5.86
CA THR A 48 -21.21 -22.52 -5.63
C THR A 48 -21.78 -23.36 -6.77
N ASP A 49 -21.49 -22.99 -8.02
CA ASP A 49 -21.95 -23.71 -9.20
C ASP A 49 -21.34 -25.12 -9.29
N LEU A 50 -20.04 -25.26 -9.00
CA LEU A 50 -19.37 -26.56 -8.97
C LEU A 50 -19.92 -27.49 -7.89
N LEU A 51 -20.24 -26.96 -6.71
CA LEU A 51 -20.88 -27.73 -5.64
C LEU A 51 -22.29 -28.19 -6.02
N ASN A 52 -23.08 -27.32 -6.66
CA ASN A 52 -24.42 -27.67 -7.15
C ASN A 52 -24.39 -28.77 -8.22
N LEU A 53 -23.33 -28.80 -9.04
CA LEU A 53 -23.09 -29.86 -10.04
C LEU A 53 -22.47 -31.14 -9.45
N GLY A 54 -22.14 -31.15 -8.16
CA GLY A 54 -21.50 -32.28 -7.47
C GLY A 54 -20.00 -32.45 -7.78
N HIS A 55 -19.35 -31.44 -8.36
CA HIS A 55 -17.93 -31.44 -8.72
C HIS A 55 -17.05 -30.98 -7.53
N HIS A 56 -17.02 -31.80 -6.48
CA HIS A 56 -16.39 -31.46 -5.20
C HIS A 56 -14.88 -31.18 -5.31
N GLU A 57 -14.12 -31.98 -6.05
CA GLU A 57 -12.66 -31.78 -6.23
C GLU A 57 -12.36 -30.45 -6.94
N ASN A 58 -13.12 -30.11 -7.99
CA ASN A 58 -12.96 -28.85 -8.70
C ASN A 58 -13.37 -27.65 -7.83
N ALA A 59 -14.44 -27.81 -7.04
CA ALA A 59 -14.86 -26.78 -6.08
C ALA A 59 -13.77 -26.56 -5.03
N TYR A 60 -13.14 -27.62 -4.53
CA TYR A 60 -12.03 -27.54 -3.58
C TYR A 60 -10.85 -26.73 -4.16
N HIS A 61 -10.40 -27.05 -5.38
CA HIS A 61 -9.37 -26.26 -6.05
C HIS A 61 -9.78 -24.80 -6.29
N ARG A 62 -11.06 -24.54 -6.55
CA ARG A 62 -11.55 -23.17 -6.74
C ARG A 62 -11.56 -22.37 -5.43
N VAL A 63 -11.76 -23.02 -4.29
CA VAL A 63 -11.67 -22.38 -2.96
C VAL A 63 -10.25 -21.87 -2.68
N ASP A 64 -9.20 -22.55 -3.13
CA ASP A 64 -7.82 -22.05 -2.99
C ASP A 64 -7.67 -20.66 -3.64
N HIS A 65 -8.24 -20.47 -4.84
CA HIS A 65 -8.25 -19.17 -5.51
C HIS A 65 -9.05 -18.10 -4.75
N VAL A 66 -10.18 -18.47 -4.12
CA VAL A 66 -10.95 -17.55 -3.27
C VAL A 66 -10.10 -17.08 -2.09
N ILE A 67 -9.38 -17.99 -1.43
CA ILE A 67 -8.52 -17.68 -0.29
C ILE A 67 -7.37 -16.76 -0.72
N GLU A 68 -6.69 -17.07 -1.83
CA GLU A 68 -5.63 -16.22 -2.38
C GLU A 68 -6.12 -14.81 -2.74
N ASP A 69 -7.29 -14.71 -3.36
CA ASP A 69 -7.89 -13.44 -3.73
C ASP A 69 -8.29 -12.62 -2.50
N GLN A 70 -8.86 -13.27 -1.48
CA GLN A 70 -9.24 -12.63 -0.22
C GLN A 70 -8.00 -12.13 0.55
N ASN A 71 -6.97 -12.97 0.68
CA ASN A 71 -5.71 -12.57 1.29
C ASN A 71 -5.07 -11.38 0.57
N THR A 72 -5.15 -11.36 -0.76
CA THR A 72 -4.67 -10.22 -1.55
C THR A 72 -5.47 -8.95 -1.27
N LEU A 73 -6.80 -9.03 -1.16
CA LEU A 73 -7.64 -7.89 -0.80
C LEU A 73 -7.30 -7.33 0.57
N ASP A 74 -7.02 -8.19 1.55
CA ASP A 74 -6.64 -7.78 2.89
C ASP A 74 -5.29 -7.04 2.88
N VAL A 75 -4.30 -7.55 2.14
CA VAL A 75 -3.01 -6.85 1.96
C VAL A 75 -3.21 -5.49 1.30
N LEU A 76 -4.03 -5.39 0.25
CA LEU A 76 -4.33 -4.12 -0.42
C LEU A 76 -5.02 -3.14 0.53
N PHE A 77 -5.89 -3.62 1.42
CA PHE A 77 -6.52 -2.81 2.46
C PHE A 77 -5.49 -2.24 3.44
N PHE A 78 -4.56 -3.05 3.94
CA PHE A 78 -3.50 -2.57 4.82
C PHE A 78 -2.60 -1.53 4.14
N ILE A 79 -2.15 -1.80 2.91
CA ILE A 79 -1.31 -0.85 2.15
C ILE A 79 -2.04 0.48 1.95
N HIS A 80 -3.31 0.43 1.56
CA HIS A 80 -4.13 1.63 1.41
C HIS A 80 -4.20 2.42 2.74
N GLY A 81 -4.47 1.75 3.85
CA GLY A 81 -4.49 2.35 5.18
C GLY A 81 -3.18 3.03 5.55
N TYR A 82 -2.04 2.37 5.30
CA TYR A 82 -0.72 2.97 5.55
C TYR A 82 -0.46 4.20 4.68
N PHE A 83 -0.85 4.18 3.41
CA PHE A 83 -0.66 5.33 2.52
C PHE A 83 -1.55 6.51 2.90
N THR A 84 -2.79 6.25 3.31
CA THR A 84 -3.67 7.28 3.88
C THR A 84 -3.06 7.87 5.15
N LEU A 85 -2.57 7.05 6.07
CA LEU A 85 -1.91 7.51 7.29
C LEU A 85 -0.66 8.36 6.99
N LEU A 86 0.16 7.95 6.02
CA LEU A 86 1.33 8.71 5.59
C LEU A 86 0.94 10.07 5.00
N LEU A 87 -0.15 10.14 4.25
CA LEU A 87 -0.67 11.39 3.69
C LEU A 87 -1.09 12.36 4.81
N ASP A 88 -1.82 11.87 5.80
CA ASP A 88 -2.28 12.65 6.96
C ASP A 88 -1.10 13.17 7.80
N ARG A 89 -0.05 12.35 7.96
CA ARG A 89 1.11 12.63 8.81
C ARG A 89 2.29 13.26 8.08
N VAL A 90 2.13 13.61 6.80
CA VAL A 90 3.25 14.09 5.97
C VAL A 90 3.91 15.38 6.49
N HIS A 91 3.17 16.21 7.22
CA HIS A 91 3.70 17.42 7.87
C HIS A 91 4.77 17.08 8.93
N LEU A 92 4.65 15.93 9.62
CA LEU A 92 5.67 15.47 10.58
C LEU A 92 6.95 15.02 9.88
N LEU A 93 6.84 14.48 8.66
CA LEU A 93 8.00 14.09 7.86
C LEU A 93 8.81 15.32 7.43
N GLU A 94 8.14 16.39 7.04
CA GLU A 94 8.74 17.69 6.69
C GLU A 94 9.45 18.34 7.87
N HIS A 95 8.82 18.35 9.05
CA HIS A 95 9.38 18.94 10.27
C HIS A 95 10.64 18.21 10.78
N ASN A 96 10.64 16.87 10.75
CA ASN A 96 11.78 16.08 11.20
C ASN A 96 12.99 16.19 10.26
N THR A 97 12.76 16.34 8.94
CA THR A 97 13.87 16.54 7.98
C THR A 97 14.49 17.92 8.10
N THR A 98 13.68 18.96 8.36
CA THR A 98 14.20 20.32 8.59
C THR A 98 14.98 20.44 9.89
N HIS A 99 14.56 19.77 10.98
CA HIS A 99 15.31 19.76 12.24
C HIS A 99 16.69 19.11 12.11
N LEU A 100 16.79 17.96 11.44
CA LEU A 100 18.08 17.27 11.23
C LEU A 100 19.03 18.10 10.35
N LEU A 101 18.51 18.73 9.30
CA LEU A 101 19.31 19.64 8.47
C LEU A 101 19.79 20.83 9.31
N ARG A 102 18.92 21.45 10.11
CA ARG A 102 19.30 22.59 10.96
C ARG A 102 20.36 22.23 12.00
N TYR A 103 20.25 21.07 12.65
CA TYR A 103 21.29 20.56 13.55
C TYR A 103 22.62 20.33 12.83
N LEU A 104 22.60 19.74 11.64
CA LEU A 104 23.81 19.55 10.83
C LEU A 104 24.40 20.88 10.35
N THR A 105 23.60 21.89 10.00
CA THR A 105 24.11 23.21 9.61
C THR A 105 24.74 23.95 10.78
N ILE A 106 24.15 23.88 11.97
CA ILE A 106 24.71 24.47 13.20
C ILE A 106 26.06 23.80 13.50
N PHE A 107 26.11 22.47 13.51
CA PHE A 107 27.35 21.72 13.78
C PHE A 107 28.43 21.93 12.71
N LYS A 108 28.03 22.20 11.45
CA LYS A 108 28.95 22.47 10.32
C LYS A 108 29.47 23.92 10.31
N TRP A 109 28.84 24.84 11.02
CA TRP A 109 29.28 26.24 11.16
C TRP A 109 29.93 26.55 12.52
N GLY A 110 30.19 25.55 13.36
CA GLY A 110 31.06 25.70 14.52
C GLY A 110 30.53 26.68 15.59
N ILE A 111 29.23 26.62 15.87
CA ILE A 111 28.69 27.04 17.17
C ILE A 111 28.45 25.79 18.02
#